data_AF-A0A7R9MKW8-F1
#
_entry.id   AF-A0A7R9MKW8-F1
#
_cell.length_a   1.000
_cell.length_b   1.000
_cell.length_c   1.000
_cell.angle_alpha   90.00
_cell.angle_beta   90.00
_cell.angle_gamma   90.00
#
_symmetry.space_group_name_H-M   'P 1'
#
loop_
_entity.id
_entity.type
_entity.pdbx_description
1 polymer ?
#
loop_
_entity_poly.entity_id
_entity_poly.type
_entity_poly.pdbx_seq_one_letter_code
_entity_poly.pdbx_strand_id
1 'polypeptide(L)'
;MSSPYLNNMIIIGCILTYTSGRAWVLMSGFTLAFGSMFSKTWRVHAIFTNIKLNKKLIKDYKLFMVVAVLVFIDVATLTTWQIVDPFYRDTHNGTAEPSPQNEDIWVIPEMEYCQSKRMTIFLGSIYAFGIFLAWETRHVSIPALNDSKYIGMS
;
A
#
# COMPACT_ATOMS: atom_id res chain seq x y z
N MET A 1 -9.57 -26.15 -26.07
CA MET A 1 -10.01 -26.54 -24.71
C MET A 1 -9.02 -25.94 -23.73
N SER A 2 -9.33 -24.75 -23.22
CA SER A 2 -8.53 -24.07 -22.19
C SER A 2 -8.55 -24.92 -20.93
N SER A 3 -7.39 -25.23 -20.36
CA SER A 3 -7.30 -26.11 -19.19
C SER A 3 -8.18 -25.56 -18.05
N PRO A 4 -9.08 -26.36 -17.46
CA PRO A 4 -9.95 -25.91 -16.38
C PRO A 4 -9.14 -25.41 -15.17
N TYR A 5 -7.91 -25.90 -14.98
CA TYR A 5 -6.99 -25.42 -13.95
C TYR A 5 -6.43 -24.02 -14.24
N LEU A 6 -6.21 -23.67 -15.51
CA LEU A 6 -5.80 -22.32 -15.92
C LEU A 6 -6.93 -21.32 -15.73
N ASN A 7 -8.16 -21.70 -16.09
CA ASN A 7 -9.33 -20.85 -15.86
C ASN A 7 -9.59 -20.66 -14.36
N ASN A 8 -9.43 -21.70 -13.53
CA ASN A 8 -9.61 -21.59 -12.08
C ASN A 8 -8.50 -20.74 -11.44
N MET A 9 -7.25 -20.84 -11.93
CA MET A 9 -6.13 -20.00 -11.48
C MET A 9 -6.31 -18.53 -11.88
N ILE A 10 -6.87 -18.25 -13.06
CA ILE A 10 -7.20 -16.89 -13.50
C ILE A 10 -8.35 -16.32 -12.67
N ILE A 11 -9.40 -17.11 -12.39
CA ILE A 11 -10.54 -16.68 -11.56
C ILE A 11 -10.09 -16.42 -10.12
N ILE A 12 -9.28 -17.29 -9.53
CA ILE A 12 -8.65 -17.06 -8.22
C ILE A 12 -7.77 -15.81 -8.27
N GLY A 13 -6.97 -15.63 -9.33
CA GLY A 13 -6.17 -14.42 -9.55
C GLY A 13 -7.01 -13.14 -9.62
N CYS A 14 -8.16 -13.15 -10.29
CA CYS A 14 -9.10 -12.04 -10.41
C CYS A 14 -9.85 -11.74 -9.10
N ILE A 15 -10.26 -12.77 -8.36
CA ILE A 15 -10.89 -12.61 -7.04
C ILE A 15 -9.87 -12.06 -6.03
N LEU A 16 -8.64 -12.58 -6.06
CA LEU A 16 -7.53 -12.10 -5.24
C LEU A 16 -7.16 -10.66 -5.60
N THR A 17 -7.11 -10.27 -6.87
CA THR A 17 -6.82 -8.87 -7.25
C THR A 17 -7.97 -7.92 -6.92
N TYR A 18 -9.23 -8.35 -7.04
CA TYR A 18 -10.39 -7.49 -6.75
C TYR A 18 -10.56 -7.23 -5.24
N THR A 19 -10.41 -8.26 -4.41
CA THR A 19 -10.53 -8.13 -2.93
C THR A 19 -9.25 -7.60 -2.29
N SER A 20 -8.07 -8.00 -2.77
CA SER A 20 -6.78 -7.49 -2.28
C SER A 20 -6.41 -6.12 -2.87
N GLY A 21 -7.16 -5.63 -3.88
CA GLY A 21 -6.86 -4.38 -4.57
C GLY A 21 -6.73 -3.18 -3.63
N ARG A 22 -7.49 -3.17 -2.52
CA ARG A 22 -7.37 -2.14 -1.48
C ARG A 22 -6.00 -2.15 -0.79
N ALA A 23 -5.48 -3.32 -0.41
CA ALA A 23 -4.16 -3.43 0.20
C ALA A 23 -3.05 -3.06 -0.79
N TRP A 24 -3.17 -3.52 -2.05
CA TRP A 24 -2.23 -3.19 -3.11
C TRP A 24 -2.16 -1.69 -3.42
N VAL A 25 -3.31 -1.03 -3.55
CA VAL A 25 -3.38 0.42 -3.78
C VAL A 25 -2.84 1.21 -2.60
N LEU A 26 -3.16 0.80 -1.36
CA LEU A 26 -2.68 1.47 -0.16
C LEU A 26 -1.14 1.40 -0.04
N MET A 27 -0.57 0.21 -0.27
CA MET A 27 0.86 -0.03 -0.09
C MET A 27 1.69 0.61 -1.22
N SER A 28 1.26 0.42 -2.47
CA SER A 28 1.90 1.09 -3.60
C SER A 28 1.77 2.61 -3.53
N GLY A 29 0.61 3.12 -3.10
CA GLY A 29 0.38 4.55 -2.88
C GLY A 29 1.29 5.15 -1.81
N PHE A 30 1.49 4.44 -0.70
CA PHE A 30 2.41 4.84 0.36
C PHE A 30 3.86 4.94 -0.15
N THR A 31 4.34 3.91 -0.84
CA THR A 31 5.71 3.87 -1.36
C THR A 31 5.96 4.89 -2.47
N LEU A 32 4.98 5.12 -3.34
CA LEU A 32 5.05 6.19 -4.34
C LEU A 32 5.06 7.58 -3.69
N ALA A 33 4.22 7.82 -2.68
CA ALA A 33 4.21 9.09 -1.95
C ALA A 33 5.57 9.36 -1.29
N PHE A 34 6.13 8.35 -0.60
CA PHE A 34 7.44 8.43 0.02
C PHE A 34 8.57 8.63 -1.01
N GLY A 35 8.57 7.86 -2.10
CA GLY A 35 9.52 8.00 -3.20
C GLY A 35 9.46 9.38 -3.84
N SER A 36 8.27 9.98 -3.94
CA SER A 36 8.09 11.34 -4.45
C SER A 36 8.68 12.40 -3.51
N MET A 37 8.55 12.23 -2.19
CA MET A 37 9.17 13.13 -1.22
C MET A 37 10.69 13.07 -1.33
N PHE A 38 11.27 11.87 -1.33
CA PHE A 38 12.72 11.67 -1.48
C PHE A 38 13.26 12.21 -2.82
N SER A 39 12.47 12.12 -3.90
CA SER A 39 12.83 12.71 -5.19
C SER A 39 12.94 14.24 -5.14
N LYS A 40 12.03 14.89 -4.42
CA LYS A 40 12.06 16.36 -4.23
C LYS A 40 13.26 16.79 -3.38
N THR A 41 13.60 16.05 -2.32
CA THR A 41 14.76 16.37 -1.45
C THR A 41 16.09 16.24 -2.21
N TRP A 42 16.22 15.15 -2.97
CA TRP A 42 17.39 14.87 -3.76
C TRP A 42 17.63 15.95 -4.80
N ARG A 43 16.58 16.38 -5.52
CA ARG A 43 16.69 17.46 -6.52
C ARG A 43 17.28 18.74 -5.92
N VAL A 44 16.83 19.15 -4.73
CA VAL A 44 17.36 20.33 -4.03
C VAL A 44 18.83 20.14 -3.67
N HIS A 45 19.18 19.00 -3.05
CA HIS A 45 20.57 18.69 -2.70
C HIS A 45 21.49 18.64 -3.92
N ALA A 46 21.02 18.08 -5.03
CA ALA A 46 21.77 17.98 -6.27
C ALA A 46 22.04 19.37 -6.89
N ILE A 47 21.07 20.30 -6.86
CA ILE A 47 21.26 21.66 -7.37
C ILE A 47 22.36 22.38 -6.55
N PHE A 48 22.27 22.38 -5.21
CA PHE A 48 23.25 23.04 -4.35
C PHE A 48 24.66 22.41 -4.45
N THR A 49 24.72 21.09 -4.64
CA THR A 49 25.99 20.36 -4.81
C THR A 49 26.63 20.66 -6.17
N ASN A 50 25.85 20.77 -7.24
CA ASN A 50 26.37 21.05 -8.59
C ASN A 50 26.84 22.49 -8.79
N ILE A 51 26.28 23.45 -8.05
CA ILE A 51 26.81 24.83 -8.04
C ILE A 51 28.23 24.86 -7.45
N LYS A 52 28.54 24.00 -6.47
CA LYS A 52 29.86 23.89 -5.85
C LYS A 52 30.86 23.04 -6.64
N LEU A 53 30.39 22.02 -7.37
CA LEU A 53 31.22 21.09 -8.13
C LEU A 53 30.97 21.26 -9.62
N ASN A 54 31.68 22.20 -10.25
CA ASN A 54 31.71 22.49 -11.69
C ASN A 54 31.22 21.34 -12.60
N LYS A 55 29.98 21.47 -13.12
CA LYS A 55 29.37 20.73 -14.24
C LYS A 55 29.56 19.19 -14.24
N LYS A 56 29.10 18.48 -13.20
CA LYS A 56 28.92 17.02 -13.30
C LYS A 56 27.47 16.69 -13.65
N LEU A 57 27.26 15.92 -14.73
CA LEU A 57 25.95 15.47 -15.17
C LEU A 57 25.23 14.76 -14.00
N ILE A 58 24.11 15.33 -13.55
CA ILE A 58 23.32 14.79 -12.43
C ILE A 58 22.76 13.45 -12.87
N LYS A 59 23.15 12.37 -12.18
CA LYS A 59 22.69 11.02 -12.50
C LYS A 59 21.72 10.59 -11.41
N ASP A 60 20.43 10.83 -11.64
CA ASP A 60 19.33 10.53 -10.72
C ASP A 60 19.00 9.03 -10.63
N TYR A 61 19.81 8.16 -11.24
CA TYR A 61 19.61 6.71 -11.23
C TYR A 61 19.59 6.10 -9.82
N LYS A 62 20.35 6.67 -8.88
CA LYS A 62 20.41 6.17 -7.49
C LYS A 62 19.07 6.33 -6.78
N LEU A 63 18.40 7.45 -7.03
CA LEU A 63 17.09 7.77 -6.47
C LEU A 63 16.03 6.80 -7.00
N PHE A 64 16.01 6.63 -8.33
CA PHE A 64 15.06 5.72 -8.98
C PHE A 64 15.32 4.26 -8.57
N MET A 65 16.58 3.86 -8.37
CA MET A 65 16.95 2.55 -7.84
C MET A 65 16.41 2.31 -6.42
N VAL A 66 16.53 3.28 -5.51
CA VAL A 66 16.00 3.14 -4.14
C VAL A 66 14.48 2.97 -4.15
N VAL A 67 13.77 3.80 -4.92
CA VAL A 67 12.31 3.68 -5.06
C VAL A 67 11.91 2.34 -5.69
N ALA A 68 12.62 1.90 -6.73
CA ALA A 68 12.36 0.61 -7.37
C ALA A 68 12.57 -0.58 -6.41
N VAL A 69 13.61 -0.53 -5.56
CA VAL A 69 13.85 -1.56 -4.54
C VAL A 69 12.72 -1.58 -3.50
N LEU A 70 12.26 -0.42 -3.02
CA LEU A 70 11.14 -0.34 -2.07
C LEU A 70 9.84 -0.90 -2.67
N VAL A 71 9.52 -0.52 -3.90
CA VAL A 71 8.35 -1.06 -4.62
C VAL A 71 8.47 -2.58 -4.81
N PHE A 72 9.67 -3.08 -5.12
CA PHE A 72 9.91 -4.52 -5.24
C PHE A 72 9.66 -5.27 -3.94
N ILE A 73 10.10 -4.70 -2.79
CA ILE A 73 9.84 -5.28 -1.47
C ILE A 73 8.34 -5.33 -1.17
N ASP A 74 7.58 -4.30 -1.52
CA ASP A 74 6.13 -4.28 -1.33
C ASP A 74 5.43 -5.35 -2.17
N VAL A 75 5.79 -5.45 -3.46
CA VAL A 75 5.27 -6.47 -4.37
C VAL A 75 5.58 -7.87 -3.84
N ALA A 76 6.82 -8.11 -3.40
CA ALA A 76 7.23 -9.38 -2.82
C ALA A 76 6.46 -9.72 -1.54
N THR A 77 6.20 -8.73 -0.68
CA THR A 77 5.45 -8.92 0.57
C THR A 77 3.99 -9.24 0.30
N LEU A 78 3.34 -8.51 -0.61
CA LEU A 78 1.94 -8.73 -0.97
C LEU A 78 1.73 -10.06 -1.69
N THR A 79 2.63 -10.40 -2.61
CA THR A 79 2.60 -11.70 -3.29
C THR A 79 2.82 -12.86 -2.33
N THR A 80 3.76 -12.72 -1.39
CA THR A 80 3.97 -13.73 -0.34
C THR A 80 2.72 -13.90 0.52
N TRP A 81 2.06 -12.81 0.91
CA TRP A 81 0.81 -12.87 1.66
C TRP A 81 -0.27 -13.62 0.88
N GLN A 82 -0.45 -13.30 -0.41
CA GLN A 82 -1.46 -13.96 -1.25
C GLN A 82 -1.19 -15.46 -1.48
N ILE A 83 0.07 -15.89 -1.48
CA ILE A 83 0.44 -17.31 -1.62
C ILE A 83 0.23 -18.07 -0.31
N VAL A 84 0.63 -17.48 0.83
CA VAL A 84 0.64 -18.15 2.13
C VAL A 84 -0.73 -18.17 2.78
N ASP A 85 -1.51 -17.10 2.64
CA ASP A 85 -2.83 -16.95 3.26
C ASP A 85 -3.77 -16.16 2.34
N PRO A 86 -4.34 -16.81 1.30
CA PRO A 86 -5.27 -16.18 0.41
C PRO A 86 -6.53 -15.73 1.16
N PHE A 87 -7.02 -14.54 0.83
CA PHE A 87 -8.28 -14.04 1.37
C PHE A 87 -9.42 -14.97 0.97
N TYR A 88 -10.19 -15.40 1.96
CA TYR A 88 -11.41 -16.16 1.75
C TYR A 88 -12.62 -15.31 2.16
N ARG A 89 -13.75 -15.63 1.54
CA ARG A 89 -15.04 -15.04 1.91
C ARG A 89 -15.54 -15.76 3.16
N ASP A 90 -15.80 -14.99 4.20
CA ASP A 90 -16.46 -15.45 5.41
C ASP A 90 -17.83 -14.79 5.53
N THR A 91 -18.79 -15.49 6.11
CA THR A 91 -20.18 -15.05 6.24
C THR A 91 -20.56 -15.09 7.71
N HIS A 92 -20.91 -13.92 8.26
CA HIS A 92 -21.39 -13.80 9.62
C HIS A 92 -22.87 -13.44 9.62
N ASN A 93 -23.64 -14.26 10.33
CA ASN A 93 -25.06 -14.01 10.52
C ASN A 93 -25.23 -12.92 11.57
N GLY A 94 -26.02 -11.90 11.23
CA GLY A 94 -26.46 -10.87 12.15
C GLY A 94 -27.59 -11.35 13.05
N THR A 95 -28.13 -10.44 13.84
CA THR A 95 -29.28 -10.71 14.70
C THR A 95 -30.55 -10.89 13.87
N ALA A 96 -31.41 -11.83 14.27
CA ALA A 96 -32.70 -12.01 13.62
C ALA A 96 -33.57 -10.75 13.82
N GLU A 97 -34.04 -10.18 12.72
CA GLU A 97 -34.93 -9.02 12.72
C GLU A 97 -36.28 -9.41 12.10
N PRO A 98 -37.41 -8.86 12.60
CA PRO A 98 -38.72 -9.13 12.01
C PRO A 98 -38.79 -8.56 10.59
N SER A 99 -39.42 -9.30 9.67
CA SER A 99 -39.56 -8.88 8.27
C SER A 99 -40.43 -7.61 8.19
N PRO A 100 -40.05 -6.62 7.35
CA PRO A 100 -40.86 -5.43 7.14
C PRO A 100 -42.25 -5.71 6.52
N GLN A 101 -42.43 -6.88 5.92
CA GLN A 101 -43.66 -7.26 5.22
C GLN A 101 -44.57 -8.18 6.05
N ASN A 102 -44.03 -8.89 7.04
CA ASN A 102 -44.79 -9.84 7.84
C ASN A 102 -44.13 -10.11 9.20
N GLU A 103 -44.82 -9.81 10.31
CA GLU A 103 -44.27 -9.94 11.68
C GLU A 103 -44.03 -11.39 12.12
N ASP A 104 -44.66 -12.37 11.43
CA ASP A 104 -44.46 -13.80 11.67
C ASP A 104 -43.19 -14.37 11.00
N ILE A 105 -42.48 -13.56 10.20
CA ILE A 105 -41.28 -13.98 9.45
C ILE A 105 -40.05 -13.29 10.04
N TRP A 106 -39.08 -14.09 10.46
CA TRP A 106 -37.77 -13.63 10.93
C TRP A 106 -36.76 -13.62 9.78
N VAL A 107 -36.10 -12.48 9.56
CA VAL A 107 -35.03 -12.30 8.57
C VAL A 107 -33.69 -12.26 9.30
N ILE A 108 -32.75 -13.13 8.90
CA ILE A 108 -31.39 -13.14 9.44
C ILE A 108 -30.49 -12.47 8.40
N PRO A 109 -30.00 -11.25 8.62
CA PRO A 109 -29.09 -10.60 7.69
C PRO A 109 -27.74 -11.32 7.67
N GLU A 110 -27.22 -11.62 6.49
CA GLU A 110 -25.90 -12.22 6.30
C GLU A 110 -24.91 -11.15 5.85
N MET A 111 -23.83 -10.97 6.61
CA MET A 111 -22.75 -10.03 6.27
C MET A 111 -21.57 -10.81 5.70
N GLU A 112 -21.18 -10.49 4.46
CA GLU A 112 -20.01 -11.10 3.82
C GLU A 112 -18.75 -10.27 4.09
N TYR A 113 -17.74 -10.89 4.69
CA TYR A 113 -16.43 -10.29 4.95
C TYR A 113 -15.33 -11.02 4.16
N CYS A 114 -14.29 -10.29 3.79
CA CYS A 114 -13.04 -10.91 3.34
C CYS A 114 -12.10 -11.03 4.53
N GLN A 115 -11.80 -12.25 4.96
CA GLN A 115 -10.91 -12.51 6.10
C GLN A 115 -9.72 -13.37 5.66
N SER A 116 -8.61 -13.23 6.37
CA SER A 116 -7.45 -14.12 6.27
C SER A 116 -7.09 -14.57 7.69
N LYS A 117 -6.65 -15.82 7.83
CA LYS A 117 -6.43 -16.44 9.15
C LYS A 117 -5.31 -15.77 9.93
N ARG A 118 -4.36 -15.16 9.23
CA ARG A 118 -3.18 -14.46 9.77
C ARG A 118 -3.14 -12.99 9.38
N MET A 119 -4.29 -12.39 9.07
CA MET A 119 -4.38 -11.00 8.60
C MET A 119 -3.67 -10.00 9.54
N THR A 120 -3.78 -10.18 10.85
CA THR A 120 -3.14 -9.32 11.85
C THR A 120 -1.61 -9.35 11.78
N ILE A 121 -1.02 -10.51 11.44
CA ILE A 121 0.45 -10.66 11.38
C ILE A 121 0.99 -9.87 10.19
N PHE A 122 0.41 -10.07 9.00
CA PHE A 122 0.85 -9.39 7.79
C PHE A 122 0.60 -7.88 7.86
N LEU A 123 -0.57 -7.45 8.34
CA LEU A 123 -0.85 -6.03 8.59
C LEU A 123 0.12 -5.45 9.61
N GLY A 124 0.37 -6.15 10.72
CA GLY A 124 1.31 -5.73 11.76
C GLY A 124 2.74 -5.53 11.21
N SER A 125 3.20 -6.44 10.35
CA SER A 125 4.50 -6.31 9.68
C SER A 125 4.57 -5.09 8.76
N ILE A 126 3.51 -4.82 7.98
CA ILE A 126 3.43 -3.65 7.09
C ILE A 126 3.42 -2.35 7.91
N TYR A 127 2.61 -2.29 8.98
CA TYR A 127 2.58 -1.12 9.86
C TYR A 127 3.92 -0.87 10.55
N ALA A 128 4.58 -1.93 11.04
CA ALA A 128 5.91 -1.81 11.65
C ALA A 128 6.95 -1.30 10.64
N PHE A 129 6.92 -1.80 9.41
CA PHE A 129 7.79 -1.31 8.33
C PHE A 129 7.52 0.15 7.99
N GLY A 130 6.25 0.54 7.89
CA GLY A 130 5.86 1.94 7.67
C GLY A 130 6.30 2.87 8.81
N ILE A 131 6.16 2.44 10.07
CA ILE A 131 6.65 3.19 11.24
C ILE A 131 8.17 3.30 11.23
N PHE A 132 8.88 2.22 10.89
CA PHE A 132 10.35 2.24 10.76
C PHE A 132 10.80 3.23 9.68
N LEU A 133 10.19 3.21 8.50
CA LEU A 133 10.48 4.18 7.42
C LEU A 133 10.13 5.62 7.82
N ALA A 134 9.00 5.82 8.50
CA ALA A 134 8.61 7.12 9.04
C ALA A 134 9.60 7.62 10.10
N TRP A 135 10.15 6.72 10.92
CA TRP A 135 11.16 7.03 11.91
C TRP A 135 12.49 7.45 11.26
N GLU A 136 12.97 6.70 10.27
CA GLU A 136 14.18 7.02 9.52
C GLU A 136 14.08 8.38 8.79
N THR A 137 12.88 8.74 8.31
CA THR A 137 12.67 10.04 7.67
C THR A 137 12.49 11.21 8.63
N ARG A 138 12.26 10.96 9.93
CA ARG A 138 12.13 12.03 10.92
C ARG A 138 13.39 12.87 11.03
N HIS A 139 14.56 12.26 10.83
CA HIS A 139 15.85 12.95 10.92
C HIS A 139 16.28 13.60 9.60
N VAL A 140 15.60 13.29 8.50
CA VAL A 140 15.76 13.95 7.20
C VAL A 140 14.81 15.15 7.15
N SER A 141 15.04 16.13 8.03
CA SER A 141 14.35 17.41 7.90
C SER A 141 15.00 18.19 6.76
N ILE A 142 14.21 18.52 5.75
CA ILE A 142 14.67 19.21 4.54
C ILE A 142 14.59 20.71 4.82
N PRO A 143 15.71 21.44 4.96
CA PRO A 143 15.68 22.87 5.24
C PRO A 143 14.91 23.68 4.19
N ALA A 144 14.78 23.18 2.95
CA ALA A 144 14.02 23.82 1.87
C ALA A 144 12.48 23.74 2.00
N LEU A 145 11.92 22.96 2.94
CA LEU A 145 10.48 22.97 3.20
C LEU A 145 10.10 23.93 4.34
N ASN A 146 11.06 24.39 5.15
CA ASN A 146 10.81 25.36 6.21
C ASN A 146 10.58 26.78 5.68
N ASP A 147 11.03 27.08 4.44
CA ASP A 147 10.73 28.34 3.75
C ASP A 147 9.26 28.43 3.28
N SER A 148 8.56 27.31 3.06
CA SER A 148 7.13 27.34 2.73
C SER A 148 6.23 27.74 3.89
N LYS A 149 6.72 27.70 5.13
CA LYS A 149 5.97 28.16 6.32
C LYS A 149 5.73 29.68 6.31
N TYR A 150 6.55 30.43 5.58
CA TYR A 150 6.40 31.88 5.41
C TYR A 150 5.51 32.28 4.22
N ILE A 151 5.12 31.32 3.37
CA ILE A 151 4.28 31.57 2.18
C ILE A 151 2.79 31.38 2.49
N GLY A 152 2.44 30.63 3.54
CA GLY A 152 1.05 30.40 3.98
C GLY A 152 0.51 31.43 4.99
N MET A 153 1.25 32.50 5.27
CA MET A 153 0.84 33.60 6.15
C MET A 153 0.72 34.89 5.33
N SER A 154 0.12 34.77 4.15
CA SER A 154 -0.26 35.85 3.22
C SER A 154 -1.67 35.61 2.72
#